data_AF-A0A9D4GU86-F1
#
_entry.id   AF-A0A9D4GU86-F1
#
_cell.length_a   1.000
_cell.length_b   1.000
_cell.length_c   1.000
_cell.angle_alpha   90.00
_cell.angle_beta   90.00
_cell.angle_gamma   90.00
#
_symmetry.space_group_name_H-M   'P 1'
#
loop_
_entity.id
_entity.type
_entity.pdbx_description
1 polymer ?
#
loop_
_entity_poly.entity_id
_entity_poly.type
_entity_poly.pdbx_seq_one_letter_code
_entity_poly.pdbx_strand_id
1 'polypeptide(L)'
;MPTDKQLYIRKDSCKPPSSKRSFAYGLGLRTRRICEQEEDYKKHRNDLKLQLRRRGNSGKFVEGQLQKVDALSRTDVLGKNTQNDRVPLVVTFSSLLPNVHSIVHKHI
;
A
#
# COMPACT_ATOMS: atom_id res chain seq x y z
N MET A 1 -4.53 -25.71 1.01
CA MET A 1 -3.18 -25.43 1.57
C MET A 1 -3.07 -23.93 1.77
N PRO A 2 -3.15 -23.41 3.01
CA PRO A 2 -3.14 -21.97 3.21
C PRO A 2 -1.73 -21.49 2.91
N THR A 3 -1.57 -20.78 1.79
CA THR A 3 -0.30 -20.17 1.42
C THR A 3 -0.13 -18.93 2.30
N ASP A 4 0.32 -19.15 3.53
CA ASP A 4 0.77 -18.11 4.46
C ASP A 4 2.15 -17.59 4.05
N LYS A 5 2.27 -17.14 2.79
CA LYS A 5 3.43 -16.38 2.35
C LYS A 5 2.93 -14.97 2.10
N GLN A 6 3.21 -14.08 3.04
CA GLN A 6 3.05 -12.64 2.86
C GLN A 6 4.00 -12.18 1.73
N LEU A 7 3.52 -12.30 0.48
CA LEU A 7 4.22 -11.91 -0.73
C LEU A 7 4.18 -10.39 -0.87
N TYR A 8 5.00 -9.70 -0.08
CA TYR A 8 5.14 -8.25 -0.23
C TYR A 8 5.73 -7.88 -1.60
N ILE A 9 5.70 -6.62 -2.00
CA ILE A 9 6.26 -6.22 -3.29
C ILE A 9 7.76 -5.93 -3.10
N ARG A 10 8.59 -6.34 -4.06
CA ARG A 10 10.04 -5.99 -4.09
C ARG A 10 10.22 -4.74 -4.95
N LYS A 11 11.14 -3.86 -4.58
CA LYS A 11 11.36 -2.57 -5.26
C LYS A 11 11.67 -2.72 -6.76
N ASP A 12 12.43 -3.74 -7.11
CA ASP A 12 12.90 -4.09 -8.45
C ASP A 12 11.92 -4.94 -9.29
N SER A 13 10.80 -5.38 -8.72
CA SER A 13 9.80 -6.18 -9.47
C SER A 13 9.16 -5.40 -10.64
N CYS A 14 8.61 -6.05 -11.65
CA CYS A 14 7.92 -5.39 -12.78
C CYS A 14 6.49 -4.89 -12.42
N LYS A 15 6.32 -4.28 -11.25
CA LYS A 15 5.04 -3.72 -10.79
C LYS A 15 4.96 -2.21 -11.04
N PRO A 16 3.75 -1.66 -11.20
CA PRO A 16 3.56 -0.23 -11.38
C PRO A 16 4.30 0.59 -10.30
N PRO A 17 4.96 1.71 -10.65
CA PRO A 17 5.62 2.57 -9.68
C PRO A 17 4.67 3.10 -8.59
N SER A 18 3.40 3.32 -8.92
CA SER A 18 2.36 3.72 -7.96
C SER A 18 2.17 2.64 -6.88
N SER A 19 1.98 1.37 -7.27
CA SER A 19 1.80 0.25 -6.35
C SER A 19 3.02 0.04 -5.44
N LYS A 20 4.23 0.19 -5.98
CA LYS A 20 5.48 0.10 -5.20
C LYS A 20 5.64 1.23 -4.19
N ARG A 21 5.07 2.41 -4.45
CA ARG A 21 5.14 3.56 -3.53
C ARG A 21 4.10 3.47 -2.41
N SER A 22 2.94 2.88 -2.68
CA SER A 22 1.82 2.85 -1.74
C SER A 22 1.67 1.57 -0.94
N PHE A 23 2.31 0.45 -1.33
CA PHE A 23 2.05 -0.84 -0.68
C PHE A 23 2.36 -0.82 0.84
N ALA A 24 3.47 -0.22 1.27
CA ALA A 24 3.84 -0.17 2.69
C ALA A 24 2.80 0.61 3.52
N TYR A 25 2.34 1.74 2.98
CA TYR A 25 1.25 2.53 3.56
C TYR A 25 -0.04 1.72 3.64
N GLY A 26 -0.43 1.06 2.54
CA GLY A 26 -1.63 0.23 2.50
C GLY A 26 -1.57 -0.98 3.44
N LEU A 27 -0.39 -1.57 3.67
CA LEU A 27 -0.21 -2.63 4.67
C LEU A 27 -0.34 -2.08 6.08
N GLY A 28 0.30 -0.94 6.38
CA GLY A 28 0.15 -0.26 7.67
C GLY A 28 -1.31 0.09 7.97
N LEU A 29 -2.05 0.64 7.00
CA LEU A 29 -3.48 0.93 7.15
C LEU A 29 -4.28 -0.33 7.49
N ARG A 30 -3.98 -1.47 6.86
CA ARG A 30 -4.66 -2.75 7.19
C ARG A 30 -4.36 -3.17 8.62
N THR A 31 -3.10 -3.11 9.04
CA THR A 31 -2.72 -3.38 10.44
C THR A 31 -3.46 -2.46 11.41
N ARG A 32 -3.56 -1.17 11.10
CA ARG A 32 -4.28 -0.16 11.92
C ARG A 32 -5.78 -0.43 12.04
N ARG A 33 -6.40 -1.01 10.99
CA ARG A 33 -7.82 -1.39 11.02
C ARG A 33 -8.08 -2.61 11.88
N ILE A 34 -7.21 -3.62 11.75
CA ILE A 34 -7.36 -4.93 12.40
C ILE A 34 -7.09 -4.82 13.90
N CYS A 35 -6.00 -4.17 14.30
CA CYS A 35 -5.64 -4.05 15.71
C CYS A 35 -6.60 -3.11 16.44
N GLU A 36 -7.18 -3.57 17.53
CA GLU A 36 -8.04 -2.75 18.38
C GLU A 36 -7.22 -1.96 19.40
N GLN A 37 -6.22 -2.61 19.97
CA GLN A 37 -5.29 -2.03 20.95
C GLN A 37 -4.08 -1.39 20.26
N GLU A 38 -3.62 -0.27 20.81
CA GLU A 38 -2.49 0.49 20.27
C GLU A 38 -1.16 -0.28 20.40
N GLU A 39 -1.03 -1.07 21.46
CA GLU A 39 0.13 -1.89 21.78
C GLU A 39 0.29 -3.01 20.74
N ASP A 40 -0.82 -3.67 20.40
CA ASP A 40 -0.86 -4.69 19.35
C ASP A 40 -0.52 -4.07 18.00
N TYR A 41 -1.07 -2.89 17.70
CA TYR A 41 -0.72 -2.17 16.48
C TYR A 41 0.79 -1.91 16.39
N LYS A 42 1.39 -1.35 17.44
CA LYS A 42 2.84 -1.05 17.48
C LYS A 42 3.69 -2.30 17.26
N LYS A 43 3.32 -3.42 17.88
CA LYS A 43 4.00 -4.71 17.70
C LYS A 43 3.94 -5.17 16.24
N HIS A 44 2.74 -5.28 15.68
CA HIS A 44 2.56 -5.74 14.29
C HIS A 44 3.16 -4.77 13.26
N ARG A 45 3.13 -3.46 13.54
CA ARG A 45 3.75 -2.42 12.72
C ARG A 45 5.27 -2.57 12.66
N ASN A 46 5.91 -2.91 13.79
CA ASN A 46 7.34 -3.16 13.84
C ASN A 46 7.72 -4.47 13.13
N ASP A 47 6.93 -5.52 13.29
CA ASP A 47 7.13 -6.78 12.56
C ASP A 47 7.00 -6.56 11.05
N LEU A 48 5.97 -5.81 10.62
CA LEU A 48 5.78 -5.42 9.22
C LEU A 48 7.01 -4.68 8.68
N LYS A 49 7.54 -3.70 9.42
CA LYS A 49 8.75 -2.98 9.03
C LYS A 49 9.93 -3.92 8.84
N LEU A 50 10.14 -4.86 9.76
CA LEU A 50 11.23 -5.83 9.69
C LEU A 50 11.09 -6.75 8.47
N GLN A 51 9.89 -7.28 8.22
CA GLN A 51 9.61 -8.13 7.07
C GLN A 51 9.83 -7.39 5.74
N LEU A 52 9.37 -6.14 5.63
CA LEU A 52 9.56 -5.33 4.43
C LEU A 52 11.03 -5.01 4.16
N ARG A 53 11.80 -4.72 5.22
CA ARG A 53 13.26 -4.52 5.14
C ARG A 53 13.99 -5.79 4.70
N ARG A 54 13.68 -6.94 5.31
CA ARG A 54 14.25 -8.25 4.92
C ARG A 54 14.03 -8.57 3.45
N ARG A 55 12.92 -8.08 2.88
CA ARG A 55 12.60 -8.24 1.46
C ARG A 55 13.33 -7.26 0.52
N GLY A 56 14.23 -6.43 1.03
CA GLY A 56 15.04 -5.50 0.23
C GLY A 56 14.38 -4.13 0.01
N ASN A 57 13.35 -3.78 0.78
CA ASN A 57 12.80 -2.42 0.74
C ASN A 57 13.63 -1.48 1.63
N SER A 58 13.84 -0.24 1.15
CA SER A 58 14.58 0.76 1.92
C SER A 58 13.90 1.04 3.25
N GLY A 59 14.67 0.94 4.33
CA GLY A 59 14.16 1.17 5.67
C GLY A 59 13.63 2.60 5.89
N LYS A 60 14.24 3.60 5.26
CA LYS A 60 13.78 5.00 5.31
C LYS A 60 12.42 5.15 4.61
N PHE A 61 12.27 4.52 3.46
CA PHE A 61 11.03 4.54 2.70
C PHE A 61 9.89 3.87 3.48
N VAL A 62 10.13 2.66 4.01
CA VAL A 62 9.11 1.94 4.79
C VAL A 62 8.70 2.74 6.02
N GLU A 63 9.67 3.24 6.78
CA GLU A 63 9.39 4.05 7.97
C GLU A 63 8.55 5.29 7.64
N GLY A 64 8.93 6.05 6.60
CA GLY A 64 8.19 7.24 6.20
C GLY A 64 6.77 6.96 5.70
N GLN A 65 6.47 5.75 5.22
CA GLN A 65 5.09 5.36 4.91
C GLN A 65 4.31 4.95 6.17
N LEU A 66 4.94 4.22 7.10
CA LEU A 66 4.30 3.80 8.34
C LEU A 66 4.04 4.97 9.29
N GLN A 67 4.93 5.96 9.36
CA GLN A 67 4.73 7.19 10.13
C GLN A 67 3.45 7.95 9.73
N LYS A 68 3.09 7.92 8.44
CA LYS A 68 1.82 8.51 7.97
C LYS A 68 0.60 7.78 8.52
N VAL A 69 0.73 6.47 8.77
CA VAL A 69 -0.34 5.66 9.37
C VAL A 69 -0.36 5.85 10.88
N ASP A 70 0.81 6.00 11.51
CA ASP A 70 0.93 6.25 12.95
C ASP A 70 0.20 7.54 13.36
N ALA A 71 0.08 8.52 12.47
CA ALA A 71 -0.68 9.76 12.68
C ALA A 71 -2.21 9.59 12.60
N LEU A 72 -2.73 8.42 12.20
CA LEU A 72 -4.16 8.17 12.04
C LEU A 72 -4.69 7.31 13.19
N SER A 73 -5.88 7.62 13.70
CA SER A 73 -6.58 6.75 14.64
C SER A 73 -7.27 5.59 13.92
N ARG A 74 -7.63 4.52 14.65
CA ARG A 74 -8.41 3.41 14.09
C ARG A 74 -9.75 3.90 13.51
N THR A 75 -10.42 4.81 14.21
CA THR A 75 -11.70 5.41 13.77
C THR A 75 -11.55 6.19 12.48
N ASP A 76 -10.47 6.96 12.30
CA ASP A 76 -10.21 7.71 11.06
C ASP A 76 -10.03 6.77 9.86
N VAL A 77 -9.40 5.63 10.08
CA VAL A 77 -9.06 4.67 9.03
C VAL A 77 -10.25 3.79 8.64
N LEU A 78 -11.23 3.61 9.54
CA LEU A 78 -12.48 2.89 9.27
C LEU A 78 -13.53 3.76 8.58
N GLY A 79 -13.55 5.07 8.87
CA GLY A 79 -14.68 5.95 8.53
C GLY A 79 -14.78 6.52 7.11
N LYS A 80 -13.93 6.13 6.15
CA LYS A 80 -13.89 6.77 4.83
C LYS A 80 -14.09 5.77 3.68
N ASN A 81 -15.34 5.66 3.24
CA ASN A 81 -15.69 5.18 1.90
C ASN A 81 -16.37 6.33 1.16
N THR A 82 -15.59 7.12 0.43
CA THR A 82 -16.15 8.08 -0.54
C THR A 82 -16.64 7.27 -1.74
N GLN A 83 -17.96 7.22 -1.93
CA GLN A 83 -18.56 6.78 -3.19
C GLN A 83 -17.98 7.64 -4.32
N ASN A 84 -17.62 7.01 -5.43
CA ASN A 84 -17.08 7.69 -6.59
C ASN A 84 -17.86 7.21 -7.82
N ASP A 85 -18.66 8.09 -8.42
CA ASP A 85 -19.53 7.77 -9.56
C ASP A 85 -18.76 7.62 -10.89
N ARG A 86 -17.42 7.58 -10.84
CA ARG A 86 -16.57 7.40 -12.02
C ARG A 86 -16.62 5.96 -12.52
N VAL A 87 -16.87 5.80 -13.82
CA VAL A 87 -16.74 4.51 -14.52
C VAL A 87 -15.25 4.12 -14.60
N PRO A 88 -14.84 2.96 -14.06
CA PRO A 88 -13.44 2.55 -14.08
C PRO A 88 -13.02 2.02 -15.47
N LEU A 89 -11.91 2.54 -15.99
CA LEU A 89 -11.21 1.93 -17.13
C LEU A 89 -10.21 0.89 -16.62
N VAL A 90 -10.43 -0.38 -16.93
CA VAL A 90 -9.57 -1.50 -16.50
C VAL A 90 -8.70 -1.96 -17.66
N VAL A 91 -7.38 -1.92 -17.47
CA VAL A 91 -6.39 -2.38 -18.47
C VAL A 91 -5.32 -3.24 -17.79
N THR A 92 -4.75 -4.18 -18.54
CA THR A 92 -3.61 -4.98 -18.07
C THR A 92 -2.34 -4.13 -18.07
N PHE A 93 -1.67 -4.02 -16.93
CA PHE A 93 -0.42 -3.28 -16.84
C PHE A 93 0.72 -3.97 -17.59
N SER A 94 1.46 -3.21 -18.38
CA SER A 94 2.75 -3.58 -18.97
C SER A 94 3.67 -2.36 -18.99
N SER A 95 4.96 -2.54 -18.69
CA SER A 95 5.96 -1.46 -18.74
C SER A 95 6.22 -0.94 -20.15
N LEU A 96 5.75 -1.65 -21.18
CA LEU A 96 5.87 -1.28 -22.58
C LEU A 96 4.68 -0.46 -23.09
N LEU A 97 3.61 -0.33 -22.29
CA LEU A 97 2.45 0.46 -22.69
C LEU A 97 2.74 1.96 -22.60
N PRO A 98 2.18 2.77 -23.50
CA PRO A 98 2.24 4.21 -23.39
C PRO A 98 1.51 4.68 -22.12
N ASN A 99 1.75 5.92 -21.72
CA ASN A 99 1.11 6.50 -20.55
C ASN A 99 -0.40 6.68 -20.78
N VAL A 100 -1.18 5.65 -20.44
CA VAL A 100 -2.65 5.61 -20.59
C VAL A 100 -3.32 6.79 -19.89
N HIS A 101 -2.83 7.17 -18.70
CA HIS A 101 -3.36 8.32 -17.97
C HIS A 101 -3.24 9.62 -18.78
N SER A 102 -2.09 9.85 -19.41
CA SER A 102 -1.86 11.02 -20.27
C SER A 102 -2.77 11.03 -21.49
N ILE A 103 -2.93 9.87 -22.15
CA ILE A 103 -3.79 9.72 -23.32
C ILE A 103 -5.25 10.02 -22.98
N VAL A 104 -5.76 9.45 -21.88
CA VAL A 104 -7.14 9.67 -21.44
C VAL A 104 -7.40 11.14 -21.12
N HIS A 105 -6.50 11.81 -20.38
CA HIS A 105 -6.64 13.25 -20.06
C HIS A 105 -6.50 14.18 -21.27
N LYS A 106 -5.99 13.69 -22.40
CA LYS A 106 -5.91 14.48 -23.63
C LYS A 106 -7.21 14.45 -24.44
N HIS A 107 -8.03 13.40 -24.29
CA HIS A 107 -9.21 13.15 -25.13
C HIS A 107 -10.54 13.18 -24.34
N ILE A 108 -10.46 13.46 -23.03
CA ILE A 108 -11.59 13.79 -22.15
C ILE A 108 -11.40 15.25 -21.75
#